data_AF-A0A939JWC8-F1
#
_entry.id   AF-A0A939JWC8-F1
#
_cell.length_a   1.000
_cell.length_b   1.000
_cell.length_c   1.000
_cell.angle_alpha   90.00
_cell.angle_beta   90.00
_cell.angle_gamma   90.00
#
_symmetry.space_group_name_H-M   'P 1'
#
loop_
_entity.id
_entity.type
_entity.pdbx_description
1 polymer ?
#
loop_
_entity_poly.entity_id
_entity_poly.type
_entity_poly.pdbx_seq_one_letter_code
_entity_poly.pdbx_strand_id
1 'polypeptide(L)'
;MNNAQKSIAGLFITALPLAYACKSPEVVYPIPANHVVLERGKSIATSTGIIVFVDTVNISICPKQAACFAPDNLFASVRLVRNQESRAVRLFAWFGSESSDRSANRSDSTSVQFNGQLYKVILKGEYVGETDLSRVGRALLQVSPL
;
A
#
# COMPACT_ATOMS: atom_id res chain seq x y z
N MET A 1 -17.43 17.57 81.41
CA MET A 1 -16.72 16.30 81.65
C MET A 1 -17.10 15.30 80.57
N ASN A 2 -16.11 14.90 79.76
CA ASN A 2 -15.87 13.62 79.07
C ASN A 2 -17.02 13.02 78.20
N ASN A 3 -16.94 13.08 76.86
CA ASN A 3 -16.18 12.22 75.91
C ASN A 3 -17.00 11.01 75.41
N ALA A 4 -17.24 10.94 74.09
CA ALA A 4 -17.23 9.70 73.30
C ALA A 4 -17.32 9.96 71.77
N GLN A 5 -16.14 10.12 71.17
CA GLN A 5 -15.63 9.61 69.88
C GLN A 5 -16.52 8.81 68.88
N LYS A 6 -16.18 8.98 67.58
CA LYS A 6 -16.37 8.14 66.35
C LYS A 6 -17.28 8.83 65.30
N SER A 7 -16.99 8.92 63.99
CA SER A 7 -16.13 8.11 63.10
C SER A 7 -15.66 8.91 61.87
N ILE A 8 -14.56 8.44 61.30
CA ILE A 8 -13.93 8.83 60.02
C ILE A 8 -14.79 8.36 58.84
N ALA A 9 -15.02 9.22 57.85
CA ALA A 9 -15.32 8.87 56.45
C ALA A 9 -15.10 10.15 55.62
N GLY A 10 -14.34 10.19 54.53
CA GLY A 10 -13.90 9.16 53.62
C GLY A 10 -13.94 9.79 52.23
N LEU A 11 -12.77 10.15 51.73
CA LEU A 11 -12.49 10.71 50.42
C LEU A 11 -13.12 9.86 49.30
N PHE A 12 -13.92 10.45 48.41
CA PHE A 12 -14.25 9.85 47.10
C PHE A 12 -13.98 10.86 46.00
N ILE A 13 -12.70 10.98 45.63
CA ILE A 13 -12.30 11.52 44.32
C ILE A 13 -12.55 10.38 43.33
N THR A 14 -13.66 10.42 42.63
CA THR A 14 -13.91 9.57 41.47
C THR A 14 -13.00 10.06 40.33
N ALA A 15 -11.77 9.55 40.29
CA ALA A 15 -10.95 9.65 39.10
C ALA A 15 -11.54 8.69 38.07
N LEU A 16 -12.31 9.19 37.11
CA LEU A 16 -12.64 8.42 35.92
C LEU A 16 -11.32 8.19 35.17
N PRO A 17 -10.85 6.94 34.98
CA PRO A 17 -9.88 6.69 33.94
C PRO A 17 -10.61 6.95 32.63
N LEU A 18 -10.31 8.09 31.99
CA LEU A 18 -10.56 8.28 30.57
C LEU A 18 -9.89 7.10 29.86
N ALA A 19 -10.70 6.10 29.50
CA ALA A 19 -10.27 5.00 28.67
C ALA A 19 -9.89 5.60 27.32
N TYR A 20 -8.61 5.97 27.19
CA TYR A 20 -7.97 6.14 25.90
C TYR A 20 -8.08 4.78 25.22
N ALA A 21 -9.08 4.65 24.36
CA ALA A 21 -9.14 3.55 23.41
C ALA A 21 -7.90 3.67 22.54
N CYS A 22 -6.85 2.91 22.89
CA CYS A 22 -5.70 2.71 22.03
C CYS A 22 -6.22 2.07 20.75
N LYS A 23 -6.45 2.89 19.72
CA LYS A 23 -6.50 2.40 18.35
C LYS A 23 -5.17 1.69 18.12
N SER A 24 -5.21 0.37 17.93
CA SER A 24 -4.03 -0.39 17.52
C SER A 24 -3.38 0.34 16.34
N PRO A 25 -2.05 0.50 16.35
CA PRO A 25 -1.36 1.16 15.25
C PRO A 25 -1.66 0.39 13.96
N GLU A 26 -2.14 1.11 12.95
CA GLU A 26 -2.28 0.60 11.59
C GLU A 26 -0.92 0.04 11.14
N VAL A 27 -0.88 -1.22 10.72
CA VAL A 27 0.36 -1.86 10.28
C VAL A 27 0.75 -1.25 8.94
N VAL A 28 1.69 -0.30 8.97
CA VAL A 28 2.22 0.32 7.74
C VAL A 28 3.31 -0.59 7.17
N TYR A 29 2.99 -1.32 6.12
CA TYR A 29 3.99 -2.09 5.38
C TYR A 29 4.93 -1.12 4.63
N PRO A 30 6.26 -1.16 4.89
CA PRO A 30 7.19 -0.25 4.24
C PRO A 30 7.20 -0.47 2.74
N ILE A 31 7.38 0.60 1.96
CA ILE A 31 7.50 0.49 0.51
C ILE A 31 8.87 -0.14 0.20
N PRO A 32 8.94 -1.20 -0.62
CA PRO A 32 10.22 -1.79 -1.00
C PRO A 32 11.15 -0.78 -1.67
N ALA A 33 12.46 -0.94 -1.49
CA ALA A 33 13.45 -0.06 -2.12
C ALA A 33 13.26 0.01 -3.65
N ASN A 34 13.47 1.19 -4.23
CA ASN A 34 13.31 1.47 -5.67
C ASN A 34 11.90 1.27 -6.25
N HIS A 35 10.88 1.12 -5.40
CA HIS A 35 9.48 1.09 -5.82
C HIS A 35 8.80 2.41 -5.49
N VAL A 36 7.82 2.77 -6.31
CA VAL A 36 6.89 3.87 -6.05
C VAL A 36 5.47 3.34 -6.00
N VAL A 37 4.63 3.91 -5.14
CA VAL A 37 3.20 3.57 -5.05
C VAL A 37 2.45 4.32 -6.15
N LEU A 38 1.67 3.61 -6.95
CA LEU A 38 0.87 4.23 -8.00
C LEU A 38 -0.46 4.73 -7.47
N GLU A 39 -0.72 6.01 -7.67
CA GLU A 39 -1.98 6.68 -7.36
C GLU A 39 -2.49 7.41 -8.60
N ARG A 40 -3.77 7.23 -8.93
CA ARG A 40 -4.36 7.81 -10.14
C ARG A 40 -4.20 9.33 -10.17
N GLY A 41 -3.72 9.86 -11.29
CA GLY A 41 -3.55 11.30 -11.50
C GLY A 41 -2.31 11.90 -10.81
N LYS A 42 -1.48 11.09 -10.15
CA LYS A 42 -0.24 11.55 -9.53
C LYS A 42 0.95 11.44 -10.48
N SER A 43 1.97 12.25 -10.22
CA SER A 43 3.29 12.15 -10.84
C SER A 43 4.35 11.90 -9.78
N ILE A 44 5.26 10.96 -10.02
CA ILE A 44 6.25 10.53 -9.03
C ILE A 44 7.62 10.42 -9.70
N ALA A 45 8.64 11.02 -9.12
CA ALA A 45 10.01 10.86 -9.57
C ALA A 45 10.60 9.56 -9.01
N THR A 46 11.22 8.75 -9.88
CA THR A 46 11.96 7.56 -9.46
C THR A 46 13.41 7.91 -9.16
N SER A 47 14.13 7.00 -8.48
CA SER A 47 15.57 7.13 -8.23
C SER A 47 16.41 7.18 -9.52
N THR A 48 15.86 6.74 -10.66
CA THR A 48 16.51 6.80 -11.97
C THR A 48 16.35 8.16 -12.69
N GLY A 49 15.67 9.12 -12.06
CA GLY A 49 15.35 10.42 -12.66
C GLY A 49 14.27 10.36 -13.73
N ILE A 50 13.52 9.25 -13.82
CA ILE A 50 12.35 9.11 -14.68
C ILE A 50 11.13 9.56 -13.88
N ILE A 51 10.31 10.42 -14.48
CA ILE A 51 9.04 10.84 -13.89
C ILE A 51 7.94 9.92 -14.40
N VAL A 52 7.21 9.30 -13.48
CA VAL A 52 6.06 8.43 -13.74
C VAL A 52 4.79 9.26 -13.57
N PHE A 53 4.06 9.52 -14.65
CA PHE A 53 2.69 10.05 -14.62
C PHE A 53 1.70 8.88 -14.63
N VAL A 54 0.85 8.80 -13.61
CA VAL A 54 -0.10 7.71 -13.47
C VAL A 54 -1.43 8.11 -14.10
N ASP A 55 -1.65 7.71 -15.34
CA ASP A 55 -2.89 8.01 -16.05
C ASP A 55 -4.06 7.20 -15.45
N THR A 56 -3.86 5.89 -15.27
CA THR A 56 -4.84 5.01 -14.61
C THR A 56 -4.18 3.97 -13.73
N VAL A 57 -4.79 3.70 -12.59
CA VAL A 57 -4.55 2.50 -11.77
C VAL A 57 -5.90 1.94 -11.35
N ASN A 58 -6.07 0.63 -11.51
CA ASN A 58 -7.24 -0.13 -11.11
C ASN A 58 -6.77 -1.33 -10.32
N ILE A 59 -7.31 -1.52 -9.13
CA ILE A 59 -7.04 -2.66 -8.25
C ILE A 59 -8.37 -3.39 -8.07
N SER A 60 -8.37 -4.69 -8.36
CA SER A 60 -9.52 -5.57 -8.25
C SER A 60 -9.17 -6.69 -7.27
N ILE A 61 -9.79 -6.65 -6.09
CA ILE A 61 -9.60 -7.65 -5.03
C ILE A 61 -10.96 -8.26 -4.71
N CYS A 62 -11.01 -9.60 -4.66
CA CYS A 62 -12.21 -10.34 -4.34
C CYS A 62 -12.64 -10.06 -2.88
N PRO A 63 -13.92 -9.71 -2.65
CA PRO A 63 -14.45 -9.65 -1.28
C PRO A 63 -14.39 -11.01 -0.59
N LYS A 64 -14.17 -11.03 0.73
CA LYS A 64 -14.02 -12.27 1.52
C LYS A 64 -15.25 -13.18 1.46
N GLN A 65 -16.42 -12.59 1.31
CA GLN A 65 -17.72 -13.27 1.36
C GLN A 65 -18.26 -13.62 -0.04
N ALA A 66 -17.43 -13.43 -1.08
CA ALA A 66 -17.81 -13.66 -2.46
C ALA A 66 -16.97 -14.78 -3.09
N ALA A 67 -17.56 -15.50 -4.04
CA ALA A 67 -16.83 -16.41 -4.91
C ALA A 67 -16.52 -15.68 -6.23
N CYS A 68 -15.27 -15.24 -6.40
CA CYS A 68 -14.83 -14.60 -7.63
C CYS A 68 -14.25 -15.62 -8.61
N PHE A 69 -14.62 -15.51 -9.88
CA PHE A 69 -14.06 -16.34 -10.95
C PHE A 69 -12.65 -15.93 -11.37
N ALA A 70 -12.30 -14.66 -11.14
CA ALA A 70 -10.99 -14.10 -11.49
C ALA A 70 -10.12 -13.92 -10.24
N PRO A 71 -8.80 -14.19 -10.34
CA PRO A 71 -7.87 -13.88 -9.27
C PRO A 71 -7.70 -12.37 -9.10
N ASP A 72 -7.30 -11.98 -7.89
CA ASP A 72 -6.98 -10.59 -7.56
C ASP A 72 -5.92 -10.03 -8.51
N ASN A 73 -6.22 -8.89 -9.10
CA ASN A 73 -5.41 -8.31 -10.16
C ASN A 73 -5.40 -6.78 -10.11
N LEU A 74 -4.45 -6.21 -10.84
CA LEU A 74 -4.39 -4.78 -11.03
C LEU A 74 -3.88 -4.43 -12.42
N PHE A 75 -4.37 -3.31 -12.92
CA PHE A 75 -3.99 -2.73 -14.19
C PHE A 75 -3.46 -1.32 -13.97
N ALA A 76 -2.36 -0.98 -14.63
CA ALA A 76 -1.84 0.38 -14.63
C ALA A 76 -1.51 0.85 -16.06
N SER A 77 -1.89 2.09 -16.36
CA SER A 77 -1.42 2.85 -17.52
C SER A 77 -0.63 4.03 -16.99
N VAL A 78 0.63 4.13 -17.40
CA VAL A 78 1.54 5.18 -16.97
C VAL A 78 2.27 5.79 -18.15
N ARG A 79 2.64 7.06 -18.01
CA ARG A 79 3.56 7.76 -18.90
C ARG A 79 4.87 7.96 -18.18
N LEU A 80 5.94 7.44 -18.76
CA LEU A 80 7.30 7.63 -18.30
C LEU A 80 7.88 8.81 -19.08
N VAL A 81 8.44 9.78 -18.37
CA VAL A 81 9.03 10.99 -18.95
C VAL A 81 10.44 11.14 -18.43
N ARG A 82 11.37 11.39 -19.35
CA ARG A 82 12.74 11.76 -19.02
C ARG A 82 13.24 12.77 -20.05
N ASN A 83 13.69 13.93 -19.58
CA ASN A 83 14.05 15.06 -20.44
C ASN A 83 12.87 15.41 -21.38
N GLN A 84 13.08 15.38 -22.69
CA GLN A 84 12.07 15.66 -23.71
C GLN A 84 11.39 14.39 -24.27
N GLU A 85 11.77 13.21 -23.79
CA GLU A 85 11.22 11.95 -24.26
C GLU A 85 10.07 11.48 -23.36
N SER A 86 9.01 10.93 -23.99
CA SER A 86 7.89 10.31 -23.29
C SER A 86 7.56 8.95 -23.87
N ARG A 87 7.23 7.99 -23.00
CA ARG A 87 6.83 6.62 -23.33
C ARG A 87 5.59 6.23 -22.53
N ALA A 88 4.55 5.77 -23.21
CA ALA A 88 3.37 5.22 -22.55
C ALA A 88 3.55 3.71 -22.33
N VAL A 89 3.19 3.24 -21.15
CA VAL A 89 3.32 1.84 -20.73
C VAL A 89 2.01 1.40 -20.09
N ARG A 90 1.52 0.22 -20.49
CA ARG A 90 0.37 -0.44 -19.89
C ARG A 90 0.83 -1.79 -19.38
N LEU A 91 0.53 -2.08 -18.13
CA LEU A 91 0.94 -3.30 -17.44
C LEU A 91 -0.25 -3.88 -16.68
N PHE A 92 -0.28 -5.21 -16.59
CA PHE A 92 -1.31 -5.96 -15.90
C PHE A 92 -0.69 -7.02 -14.99
N ALA A 93 -0.83 -6.86 -13.68
CA ALA A 93 -0.24 -7.74 -12.69
C ALA A 93 -1.32 -8.42 -11.85
N TRP A 94 -0.97 -9.54 -11.22
CA TRP A 94 -1.79 -10.17 -10.19
C TRP A 94 -1.22 -9.86 -8.79
N PHE A 95 -2.04 -9.99 -7.75
CA PHE A 95 -1.55 -9.89 -6.38
C PHE A 95 -0.83 -11.19 -5.97
N GLY A 96 0.35 -11.07 -5.34
CA GLY A 96 1.08 -12.20 -4.80
C GLY A 96 0.34 -12.91 -3.65
N SER A 97 0.66 -14.17 -3.37
CA SER A 97 0.14 -14.88 -2.18
C SER A 97 0.78 -14.35 -0.90
N GLU A 98 -0.02 -14.27 0.18
CA GLU A 98 0.40 -13.90 1.54
C GLU A 98 1.22 -15.01 2.21
N SER A 99 1.07 -16.26 1.77
CA SER A 99 1.88 -17.40 2.22
C SER A 99 3.19 -17.50 1.45
N SER A 100 4.29 -17.27 2.16
CA SER A 100 5.63 -17.71 1.77
C SER A 100 5.58 -19.19 1.41
N ASP A 101 5.83 -19.52 0.13
CA ASP A 101 6.32 -20.80 -0.41
C ASP A 101 5.88 -21.04 -1.87
N ARG A 102 4.97 -20.22 -2.41
CA ARG A 102 4.67 -20.22 -3.85
C ARG A 102 4.99 -18.88 -4.49
N SER A 103 6.28 -18.71 -4.77
CA SER A 103 6.95 -17.69 -5.58
C SER A 103 6.48 -17.68 -7.06
N ALA A 104 5.17 -17.70 -7.32
CA ALA A 104 4.67 -17.26 -8.61
C ALA A 104 4.70 -15.72 -8.57
N ASN A 105 5.82 -15.13 -9.00
CA ASN A 105 5.99 -13.69 -9.14
C ASN A 105 4.94 -13.19 -10.14
N ARG A 106 3.85 -12.67 -9.60
CA ARG A 106 2.66 -12.20 -10.31
C ARG A 106 2.82 -10.77 -10.84
N SER A 107 4.05 -10.36 -11.13
CA SER A 107 4.39 -9.06 -11.70
C SER A 107 4.35 -9.10 -13.22
N ASP A 108 4.01 -7.98 -13.84
CA ASP A 108 4.18 -7.76 -15.27
C ASP A 108 5.28 -6.74 -15.51
N SER A 109 5.98 -6.87 -16.64
CA SER A 109 7.09 -5.98 -16.94
C SER A 109 7.28 -5.73 -18.42
N THR A 110 7.80 -4.55 -18.73
CA THR A 110 8.22 -4.17 -20.07
C THR A 110 9.56 -3.44 -20.02
N SER A 111 10.13 -3.17 -21.19
CA SER A 111 11.35 -2.39 -21.33
C SER A 111 11.06 -1.12 -22.12
N VAL A 112 11.63 0.00 -21.68
CA VAL A 112 11.56 1.29 -22.38
C VAL A 112 12.96 1.87 -22.55
N GLN A 113 13.21 2.55 -23.65
CA GLN A 113 14.48 3.19 -23.93
C GLN A 113 14.37 4.70 -23.79
N PHE A 114 15.33 5.28 -23.08
CA PHE A 114 15.50 6.73 -22.93
C PHE A 114 16.96 7.13 -23.21
N ASN A 115 17.19 8.04 -24.17
CA ASN A 115 18.53 8.47 -24.58
C ASN A 115 19.50 7.28 -24.82
N GLY A 116 19.03 6.21 -25.48
CA GLY A 116 19.84 5.03 -25.74
C GLY A 116 19.98 4.02 -24.58
N GLN A 117 19.71 4.41 -23.33
CA GLN A 117 19.71 3.50 -22.18
C GLN A 117 18.37 2.76 -22.05
N LEU A 118 18.44 1.44 -21.88
CA LEU A 118 17.26 0.61 -21.66
C LEU A 118 16.92 0.55 -20.16
N TYR A 119 15.62 0.61 -19.86
CA TYR A 119 15.06 0.54 -18.51
C TYR A 119 14.00 -0.55 -18.46
N LYS A 120 14.02 -1.35 -17.41
CA LYS A 120 12.94 -2.28 -17.07
C LYS A 120 11.92 -1.56 -16.20
N VAL A 121 10.66 -1.76 -16.54
CA VAL A 121 9.50 -1.22 -15.83
C VAL A 121 8.71 -2.41 -15.32
N ILE A 122 8.53 -2.51 -14.01
CA ILE A 122 7.90 -3.67 -13.37
C ILE A 122 6.71 -3.19 -12.55
N LEU A 123 5.54 -3.77 -12.79
CA LEU A 123 4.33 -3.56 -12.01
C LEU A 123 4.11 -4.75 -11.07
N LYS A 124 3.86 -4.47 -9.79
CA LYS A 124 3.60 -5.47 -8.75
C LYS A 124 2.41 -5.07 -7.88
N GLY A 125 1.55 -6.04 -7.56
CA GLY A 125 0.52 -5.90 -6.53
C GLY A 125 1.01 -6.37 -5.17
N GLU A 126 0.64 -5.66 -4.12
CA GLU A 126 0.98 -6.01 -2.74
C GLU A 126 -0.22 -5.82 -1.82
N TYR A 127 -0.51 -6.83 -1.00
CA TYR A 127 -1.48 -6.70 0.09
C TYR A 127 -0.86 -5.90 1.24
N VAL A 128 -1.60 -4.92 1.74
CA VAL A 128 -1.15 -3.99 2.79
C VAL A 128 -2.04 -4.03 4.03
N GLY A 129 -3.05 -4.89 4.03
CA GLY A 129 -3.94 -5.04 5.15
C GLY A 129 -5.26 -5.66 4.74
N GLU A 130 -6.20 -5.60 5.67
CA GLU A 130 -7.46 -6.27 5.53
C GLU A 130 -8.56 -5.51 6.26
N THR A 131 -9.76 -5.55 5.70
CA THR A 131 -11.00 -5.04 6.31
C THR A 131 -11.96 -6.21 6.56
N ASP A 132 -13.10 -5.92 7.20
CA ASP A 132 -14.16 -6.91 7.39
C ASP A 132 -14.73 -7.43 6.06
N LEU A 133 -14.66 -6.63 5.00
CA LEU A 133 -15.28 -6.92 3.71
C LEU A 133 -14.29 -7.49 2.67
N SER A 134 -13.04 -7.02 2.68
CA SER A 134 -12.03 -7.40 1.68
C SER A 134 -10.61 -7.12 2.16
N ARG A 135 -9.62 -7.68 1.44
CA ARG A 135 -8.22 -7.29 1.58
C ARG A 135 -7.99 -5.93 0.94
N VAL A 136 -6.99 -5.21 1.45
CA VAL A 136 -6.55 -3.94 0.90
C VAL A 136 -5.20 -4.17 0.22
N GLY A 137 -5.04 -3.62 -0.97
CA GLY A 137 -3.81 -3.73 -1.75
C GLY A 137 -3.34 -2.40 -2.30
N ARG A 138 -2.07 -2.36 -2.67
CA ARG A 138 -1.45 -1.25 -3.40
C ARG A 138 -0.77 -1.72 -4.67
N ALA A 139 -0.65 -0.81 -5.62
CA ALA A 139 0.11 -1.01 -6.85
C ALA A 139 1.49 -0.37 -6.71
N LEU A 140 2.53 -1.16 -6.94
CA LEU A 140 3.92 -0.73 -6.91
C LEU A 140 4.50 -0.75 -8.31
N LEU A 141 5.24 0.30 -8.67
CA LEU A 141 6.02 0.36 -9.90
C LEU A 141 7.50 0.50 -9.57
N GLN A 142 8.33 -0.33 -10.20
CA GLN A 142 9.78 -0.18 -10.21
C GLN A 142 10.23 0.23 -11.61
N VAL A 143 11.14 1.19 -11.68
CA VAL A 143 11.86 1.55 -12.91
C VAL A 143 13.34 1.48 -12.63
N SER A 144 14.04 0.56 -13.29
CA SER A 144 15.49 0.35 -13.09
C SER A 144 16.21 0.22 -14.43
N PRO A 145 17.47 0.68 -14.53
CA PRO A 145 18.28 0.43 -15.72
C PRO A 145 18.45 -1.09 -15.93
N LEU A 146 18.52 -1.49 -17.19
CA LEU A 146 18.96 -2.83 -17.62
C LEU A 146 20.46 -2.84 -17.92
#